data_AF-A0A645IFL6-F1
#
_entry.id   AF-A0A645IFL6-F1
#
_cell.length_a   1.000
_cell.length_b   1.000
_cell.length_c   1.000
_cell.angle_alpha   90.00
_cell.angle_beta   90.00
_cell.angle_gamma   90.00
#
_symmetry.space_group_name_H-M   'P 1'
#
loop_
_entity.id
_entity.type
_entity.pdbx_description
1 polymer ?
#
loop_
_entity_poly.entity_id
_entity_poly.type
_entity_poly.pdbx_seq_one_letter_code
_entity_poly.pdbx_strand_id
1 'polypeptide(L)'
;MADAIAKFAGSWTFILIFIFCLLFWIVLNAFLLTRPYDPYPFILLNLILSCVAAIQAPVIMMSQNRQEEKDRLRAQNDYKTNLKSEIIVEDLHQKLDQLLADMSSIQQEIVKIEKKMNM
;
A
#
# COMPACT_ATOMS: atom_id res chain seq x y z
N MET A 1 -16.64 -0.60 3.46
CA MET A 1 -17.13 -1.74 4.28
C MET A 1 -16.26 -2.98 4.09
N ALA A 2 -15.97 -3.42 2.86
CA ALA A 2 -15.12 -4.59 2.62
C ALA A 2 -13.65 -4.47 3.10
N ASP A 3 -13.02 -3.28 3.09
CA ASP A 3 -11.66 -3.10 3.65
C ASP A 3 -11.63 -3.32 5.18
N ALA A 4 -12.73 -3.02 5.88
CA ALA A 4 -12.85 -3.23 7.32
C ALA A 4 -13.04 -4.72 7.66
N ILE A 5 -13.81 -5.44 6.85
CA ILE A 5 -14.00 -6.90 6.98
C ILE A 5 -12.68 -7.64 6.72
N ALA A 6 -11.92 -7.21 5.71
CA ALA A 6 -10.59 -7.78 5.43
C ALA A 6 -9.60 -7.53 6.58
N LYS A 7 -9.57 -6.31 7.14
CA LYS A 7 -8.76 -6.00 8.33
C LYS A 7 -9.18 -6.80 9.57
N PHE A 8 -10.48 -7.00 9.77
CA PHE A 8 -11.00 -7.75 10.90
C PHE A 8 -10.72 -9.25 10.78
N ALA A 9 -10.97 -9.84 9.60
CA ALA A 9 -10.66 -11.24 9.32
C ALA A 9 -9.15 -11.54 9.36
N GLY A 10 -8.30 -10.55 9.04
CA GLY A 10 -6.84 -10.64 9.15
C GLY A 10 -6.27 -10.30 10.54
N SER A 11 -7.11 -10.00 11.54
CA SER A 11 -6.65 -9.62 12.87
C SER A 11 -6.36 -10.84 13.75
N TRP A 12 -5.31 -10.75 14.56
CA TRP A 12 -4.96 -11.75 15.58
C TRP A 12 -6.12 -12.02 16.56
N THR A 13 -6.93 -11.00 16.87
CA THR A 13 -8.09 -11.14 17.74
C THR A 13 -9.16 -12.06 17.15
N PHE A 14 -9.37 -12.03 15.83
CA PHE A 14 -10.34 -12.90 15.16
C PHE A 14 -9.90 -14.36 15.21
N ILE A 15 -8.61 -14.61 14.96
CA ILE A 15 -8.02 -15.96 15.04
C ILE A 15 -8.21 -16.56 16.44
N LEU A 16 -7.93 -15.78 17.50
CA LEU A 16 -8.08 -16.24 18.87
C LEU A 16 -9.55 -16.57 19.24
N ILE A 17 -10.50 -15.72 18.85
CA ILE A 17 -11.94 -15.97 19.08
C ILE A 17 -12.39 -17.22 18.31
N PHE A 18 -11.94 -17.39 17.07
CA PHE A 18 -12.29 -18.53 16.23
C PHE A 18 -11.77 -19.85 16.81
N ILE A 19 -10.51 -19.87 17.25
CA ILE A 19 -9.90 -21.03 17.93
C ILE A 19 -10.64 -21.34 19.24
N PHE A 20 -10.97 -20.32 20.02
CA PHE A 20 -11.72 -20.51 21.27
C PHE A 20 -13.11 -21.11 21.03
N CYS A 21 -13.83 -20.62 20.01
CA CYS A 21 -15.14 -21.15 19.62
C CYS A 21 -15.03 -22.62 19.16
N LEU A 22 -14.01 -22.96 18.38
CA LEU A 22 -13.71 -24.33 17.95
C LEU A 22 -13.46 -25.26 19.14
N LEU A 23 -12.56 -24.87 20.06
CA LEU A 23 -12.25 -25.65 21.26
C LEU A 23 -13.48 -25.81 22.15
N PHE A 24 -14.26 -24.75 22.31
CA PHE A 24 -15.51 -24.80 23.07
C PHE A 24 -16.51 -25.80 22.47
N TRP A 25 -16.67 -25.81 21.14
CA TRP A 25 -17.55 -26.75 20.44
C TRP A 25 -17.09 -28.21 20.59
N ILE A 26 -15.79 -28.45 20.49
CA ILE A 26 -15.18 -29.77 20.68
C ILE A 26 -15.39 -30.25 22.12
N VAL A 27 -15.12 -29.41 23.13
CA VAL A 27 -15.29 -29.78 24.55
C VAL A 27 -16.75 -30.07 24.88
N LEU A 28 -17.68 -29.26 24.35
CA LEU A 28 -19.11 -29.43 24.59
C LEU A 28 -19.64 -30.74 23.98
N ASN A 29 -19.22 -31.08 22.75
CA ASN A 29 -19.63 -32.33 22.10
C ASN A 29 -18.93 -33.57 22.66
N ALA A 30 -17.67 -33.47 23.09
CA ALA A 30 -16.88 -34.61 23.55
C ALA A 30 -17.14 -34.98 25.02
N PHE A 31 -17.37 -34.00 25.91
CA PHE A 31 -17.44 -34.23 27.35
C PHE A 31 -18.79 -33.94 28.00
N LEU A 32 -19.60 -33.04 27.41
CA LEU A 32 -20.81 -32.52 28.07
C LEU A 32 -22.12 -33.13 27.55
N LEU A 33 -22.10 -33.79 26.39
CA LEU A 33 -23.29 -34.35 25.74
C LEU A 33 -23.34 -35.88 25.85
N THR A 34 -24.35 -36.41 26.55
CA THR A 34 -24.64 -37.86 26.65
C THR A 34 -25.05 -38.49 25.32
N ARG A 35 -25.49 -37.69 24.33
CA ARG A 35 -25.60 -38.07 22.92
C ARG A 35 -24.85 -37.02 22.09
N PRO A 36 -23.65 -37.33 21.55
CA PRO A 36 -22.88 -36.38 20.77
C PRO A 36 -23.62 -36.02 19.48
N TYR A 37 -23.79 -34.73 19.20
CA TYR A 37 -24.36 -34.25 17.93
C TYR A 37 -23.35 -34.40 16.79
N ASP A 38 -22.06 -34.27 17.08
CA ASP A 38 -20.96 -34.51 16.14
C ASP A 38 -19.90 -35.44 16.80
N PRO A 39 -20.07 -36.77 16.70
CA PRO A 39 -19.12 -37.74 17.24
C PRO A 39 -17.75 -37.64 16.56
N TYR A 40 -16.69 -38.00 17.28
CA TYR A 40 -15.35 -38.14 16.67
C TYR A 40 -15.45 -39.04 15.43
N PRO A 41 -15.05 -38.58 14.23
CA PRO A 41 -14.02 -37.57 13.92
C PRO A 41 -14.49 -36.13 13.57
N PHE A 42 -15.65 -35.68 14.04
CA PHE A 42 -16.20 -34.32 13.82
C PHE A 42 -16.48 -33.96 12.36
N ILE A 43 -17.38 -34.71 11.70
CA ILE A 43 -17.64 -34.58 10.26
C ILE A 43 -18.31 -33.24 9.90
N LEU A 44 -19.20 -32.75 10.77
CA LEU A 44 -19.93 -31.50 10.53
C LEU A 44 -19.01 -30.29 10.68
N LEU A 45 -18.16 -30.31 11.71
CA LEU A 45 -17.16 -29.27 11.93
C LEU A 45 -16.17 -29.17 10.76
N ASN A 46 -15.71 -30.33 10.27
CA ASN A 46 -14.82 -30.40 9.11
C ASN A 46 -15.48 -29.82 7.85
N LEU A 47 -16.76 -30.14 7.60
CA LEU A 47 -17.51 -29.63 6.45
C LEU A 47 -17.66 -28.10 6.51
N ILE A 48 -18.02 -27.55 7.67
CA ILE A 48 -18.18 -26.10 7.85
C ILE A 48 -16.84 -25.39 7.65
N LEU A 49 -15.76 -25.90 8.25
CA LEU A 49 -14.42 -25.33 8.09
C LEU A 49 -13.97 -25.33 6.62
N SER A 50 -14.22 -26.43 5.90
CA SER A 50 -13.88 -26.55 4.48
C SER A 50 -14.64 -25.52 3.63
N CYS A 51 -15.93 -25.30 3.91
CA CYS A 51 -16.73 -24.28 3.23
C CYS A 51 -16.22 -22.87 3.52
N VAL A 52 -15.91 -22.57 4.78
CA VAL A 52 -15.37 -21.27 5.21
C VAL A 52 -14.00 -21.02 4.56
N ALA A 53 -13.14 -22.04 4.46
CA ALA A 53 -11.85 -21.95 3.78
C ALA A 53 -12.00 -21.71 2.27
N ALA A 54 -12.95 -22.39 1.62
CA ALA A 54 -13.21 -22.24 0.18
C ALA A 54 -13.62 -20.80 -0.21
N ILE A 55 -14.38 -20.11 0.65
CA ILE A 55 -14.83 -18.73 0.41
C ILE A 55 -13.74 -17.70 0.79
N GLN A 56 -12.81 -18.05 1.68
CA GLN A 56 -11.74 -17.13 2.10
C GLN A 56 -10.82 -16.73 0.93
N ALA A 57 -10.34 -17.68 0.12
CA ALA A 57 -9.38 -17.37 -0.94
C ALA A 57 -9.91 -16.34 -1.97
N PRO A 58 -11.15 -16.46 -2.50
CA PRO A 58 -11.74 -15.45 -3.38
C PRO A 58 -11.94 -14.10 -2.70
N VAL A 59 -12.38 -14.07 -1.43
CA VAL A 59 -12.60 -12.81 -0.70
C VAL A 59 -11.28 -12.07 -0.50
N ILE A 60 -10.22 -12.80 -0.13
CA ILE A 60 -8.86 -12.25 -0.01
C ILE A 60 -8.41 -11.73 -1.38
N MET A 61 -8.57 -12.51 -2.46
CA MET A 61 -8.19 -12.10 -3.82
C MET A 61 -8.96 -10.85 -4.30
N MET A 62 -10.26 -10.75 -4.02
CA MET A 62 -11.06 -9.56 -4.33
C MET A 62 -10.57 -8.33 -3.54
N SER A 63 -10.17 -8.53 -2.28
CA SER A 63 -9.60 -7.45 -1.48
C SER A 63 -8.22 -7.01 -1.99
N GLN A 64 -7.40 -7.96 -2.45
CA GLN A 64 -6.10 -7.71 -3.07
C GLN A 64 -6.26 -6.96 -4.39
N ASN A 65 -7.11 -7.42 -5.32
CA ASN A 65 -7.37 -6.75 -6.60
C ASN A 65 -7.79 -5.28 -6.40
N ARG A 66 -8.64 -4.99 -5.40
CA ARG A 66 -9.03 -3.61 -5.09
C ARG A 66 -7.85 -2.78 -4.58
N GLN A 67 -7.00 -3.36 -3.75
CA GLN A 67 -5.84 -2.67 -3.19
C GLN A 67 -4.79 -2.40 -4.28
N GLU A 68 -4.53 -3.38 -5.15
CA GLU A 68 -3.64 -3.24 -6.31
C GLU A 68 -4.11 -2.15 -7.28
N GLU A 69 -5.42 -2.03 -7.54
CA GLU A 69 -5.93 -0.96 -8.38
C GLU A 69 -5.66 0.43 -7.80
N LYS A 70 -5.87 0.61 -6.48
CA LYS A 70 -5.54 1.85 -5.78
C LYS A 70 -4.05 2.14 -5.82
N ASP A 71 -3.22 1.13 -5.60
CA ASP A 71 -1.76 1.26 -5.61
C ASP A 71 -1.24 1.58 -7.01
N ARG A 72 -1.85 1.01 -8.06
CA ARG A 72 -1.58 1.36 -9.46
C ARG A 72 -1.90 2.82 -9.76
N LEU A 73 -3.05 3.32 -9.31
CA LEU A 73 -3.43 4.73 -9.50
C LEU A 73 -2.49 5.68 -8.77
N ARG A 74 -2.06 5.33 -7.55
CA ARG A 74 -1.04 6.08 -6.81
C ARG A 74 0.29 6.13 -7.56
N ALA A 75 0.78 4.98 -8.02
CA ALA A 75 2.01 4.90 -8.80
C ALA A 75 1.96 5.74 -10.08
N GLN A 76 0.82 5.77 -10.79
CA GLN A 76 0.65 6.63 -11.96
C GLN A 76 0.69 8.12 -11.61
N ASN A 77 0.12 8.52 -10.48
CA ASN A 77 0.14 9.91 -10.04
C ASN A 77 1.55 10.34 -9.58
N ASP A 78 2.25 9.46 -8.88
CA ASP A 78 3.63 9.68 -8.46
C ASP A 78 4.54 9.81 -9.69
N TYR A 79 4.35 8.97 -10.70
CA TYR A 79 5.06 9.06 -11.98
C TYR A 79 4.84 10.42 -12.67
N LYS A 80 3.58 10.87 -12.77
CA LYS A 80 3.25 12.19 -13.36
C LYS A 80 3.88 13.34 -12.58
N THR A 81 3.89 13.24 -11.24
CA THR A 81 4.51 14.25 -10.38
C THR A 81 6.02 14.28 -10.60
N ASN A 82 6.66 13.11 -10.72
CA ASN A 82 8.09 13.01 -10.97
C ASN A 82 8.47 13.62 -12.33
N LEU A 83 7.76 13.29 -13.40
CA LEU A 83 7.97 13.92 -14.72
C LEU A 83 7.81 15.44 -14.66
N LYS A 84 6.82 15.94 -13.92
CA LYS A 84 6.64 17.38 -13.74
C LYS A 84 7.83 18.00 -13.00
N SER A 85 8.33 17.34 -11.96
CA SER A 85 9.52 17.77 -11.23
C SER A 85 10.76 17.79 -12.12
N GLU A 86 10.94 16.79 -12.98
CA GLU A 86 12.04 16.73 -13.95
C GLU A 86 12.01 17.92 -14.92
N ILE A 87 10.85 18.21 -15.52
CA ILE A 87 10.69 19.38 -16.42
C ILE A 87 10.99 20.70 -15.68
N ILE A 88 10.54 20.84 -14.43
CA ILE A 88 10.82 22.04 -13.62
C ILE A 88 12.33 22.19 -13.35
N VAL A 89 13.02 21.08 -13.09
CA VAL A 89 14.47 21.08 -12.88
C VAL A 89 15.20 21.48 -14.16
N GLU A 90 14.78 20.97 -15.32
CA GLU A 90 15.34 21.38 -16.62
C GLU A 90 15.11 22.87 -16.90
N ASP A 91 13.90 23.40 -16.69
CA ASP A 91 13.59 24.84 -16.85
C ASP A 91 14.43 25.70 -15.89
N LEU A 92 14.60 25.24 -14.64
CA LEU A 92 15.44 25.93 -13.67
C LEU A 92 16.91 25.95 -14.10
N HIS A 93 17.41 24.84 -14.64
CA HIS A 93 18.76 24.76 -15.20
C HIS A 93 18.96 25.75 -16.35
N GLN A 94 18.02 25.83 -17.29
CA GLN A 94 18.10 26.78 -18.40
C GLN A 94 18.13 28.23 -17.92
N LYS A 95 17.29 28.57 -16.93
CA LYS A 95 17.30 29.91 -16.32
C LYS A 95 18.59 30.21 -15.58
N LEU A 96 19.18 29.22 -14.92
CA LEU A 96 20.47 29.36 -14.25
C LEU A 96 21.60 29.63 -15.26
N ASP A 97 21.63 28.88 -16.36
CA ASP A 97 22.61 29.07 -17.43
C ASP A 97 22.49 30.47 -18.06
N GLN A 98 21.26 30.95 -18.26
CA GLN A 98 21.00 32.31 -18.73
C GLN A 98 21.53 33.37 -17.74
N LEU A 99 21.25 33.22 -16.44
CA LEU A 99 21.75 34.12 -15.40
C LEU A 99 23.28 34.14 -15.34
N LEU A 100 23.93 32.98 -15.50
CA LEU A 100 25.38 32.87 -15.53
C LEU A 100 25.96 33.58 -16.77
N ALA A 101 25.33 33.43 -17.93
CA ALA A 101 25.72 34.15 -19.15
C ALA A 101 25.59 35.67 -18.96
N ASP A 102 24.47 36.14 -18.41
CA ASP A 102 24.26 37.56 -18.13
C ASP A 102 25.31 38.10 -17.15
N MET A 103 25.60 37.39 -16.07
CA MET A 103 26.64 37.77 -15.10
C MET A 103 28.03 37.85 -15.75
N SER A 104 28.37 36.91 -16.64
CA SER A 104 29.63 36.93 -17.38
C SER A 104 29.75 38.15 -18.30
N SER A 105 28.65 38.56 -18.93
CA SER A 105 28.61 39.73 -19.82
C SER A 105 28.83 41.03 -19.04
N ILE A 106 28.19 41.16 -17.87
CA ILE A 106 28.36 42.29 -16.96
C ILE A 106 29.82 42.38 -16.49
N GLN A 107 30.44 41.25 -16.11
CA GLN A 107 31.86 41.25 -15.73
C GLN A 107 32.77 41.74 -16.86
N GLN A 108 32.49 41.35 -18.12
CA GLN A 108 33.27 41.85 -19.25
C GLN A 108 33.09 43.36 -19.47
N GLU A 109 31.89 43.90 -19.27
CA GLU A 109 31.67 45.34 -19.36
C GLU A 109 32.42 46.11 -18.28
N ILE A 110 32.38 45.64 -17.03
CA ILE A 110 33.12 46.24 -15.91
C ILE A 110 34.63 46.30 -16.25
N VAL A 111 35.20 45.19 -16.71
CA VAL A 111 36.62 45.12 -17.09
C VAL A 111 36.95 46.08 -18.26
N LYS A 112 36.04 46.24 -19.23
CA LYS A 112 36.23 47.20 -20.32
C LYS A 112 36.21 48.65 -19.82
N ILE A 113 35.33 48.97 -18.87
CA ILE A 113 35.22 50.29 -18.27
C ILE A 113 36.49 50.61 -17.45
N GLU A 114 36.97 49.68 -16.63
CA GLU A 114 38.22 49.84 -15.87
C GLU A 114 39.42 50.12 -16.79
N LYS A 115 39.55 49.38 -17.91
CA LYS A 115 40.61 49.64 -18.89
C LYS A 115 40.53 51.02 -19.51
N LYS A 116 39.33 51.54 -19.77
CA LYS A 116 39.14 52.91 -20.32
C LYS A 116 39.46 54.00 -19.31
N MET A 117 39.27 53.75 -18.01
CA MET A 117 39.56 54.71 -16.94
C MET A 117 41.06 54.83 -16.62
N ASN A 118 41.81 53.74 -16.83
CA ASN A 118 43.25 53.67 -16.55
C ASN A 118 44.14 54.04 -17.77
N MET A 119 43.54 54.60 -18.82
CA MET A 119 44.21 55.08 -20.05
C MET A 119 44.10 56.60 -20.13
#